data_AF-A0A849X1X2-F1
#
_entry.id   AF-A0A849X1X2-F1
#
_cell.length_a   1.000
_cell.length_b   1.000
_cell.length_c   1.000
_cell.angle_alpha   90.00
_cell.angle_beta   90.00
_cell.angle_gamma   90.00
#
_symmetry.space_group_name_H-M   'P 1'
#
loop_
_entity.id
_entity.type
_entity.pdbx_description
1 polymer ?
#
loop_
_entity_poly.entity_id
_entity_poly.type
_entity_poly.pdbx_seq_one_letter_code
_entity_poly.pdbx_strand_id
1 'polypeptide(L)' 'MSAPISPLTGVIDENMVVVEFGQYEGHTVSQIKEIDPELYQQLVQEKEQDHVAIRRNRDKSYRLYMNPLLSKLSH' A
#
# COMPACT_ATOMS: atom_id res chain seq x y z
N MET A 1 14.36 -16.25 12.84
CA MET A 1 13.68 -15.05 13.35
C MET A 1 12.67 -14.64 12.30
N SER A 2 11.39 -14.63 12.64
CA SER A 2 10.34 -14.17 11.71
C SER A 2 10.55 -12.68 11.47
N ALA A 3 10.77 -12.28 10.22
CA ALA A 3 10.82 -10.86 9.88
C ALA A 3 9.50 -10.20 10.33
N PRO A 4 9.53 -8.99 10.90
CA PRO A 4 8.31 -8.28 11.26
C PRO A 4 7.45 -8.13 10.00
N ILE A 5 6.25 -8.69 10.05
CA ILE A 5 5.26 -8.61 8.98
C ILE A 5 4.87 -7.14 8.83
N SER A 6 4.96 -6.59 7.62
CA SER A 6 4.55 -5.21 7.38
C SER A 6 3.05 -5.07 7.62
N PRO A 7 2.58 -4.05 8.37
CA PRO A 7 1.16 -3.86 8.63
C PRO A 7 0.38 -3.50 7.34
N LEU A 8 1.04 -2.91 6.35
CA LEU A 8 0.44 -2.54 5.06
C LEU A 8 0.60 -3.64 4.00
N THR A 9 1.80 -4.23 3.91
CA THR A 9 2.17 -5.13 2.80
C THR A 9 2.24 -6.61 3.21
N GLY A 10 2.09 -6.90 4.50
CA GLY A 10 2.11 -8.25 5.03
C GLY A 10 3.49 -8.90 4.90
N VAL A 11 3.53 -10.02 4.17
CA VAL A 11 4.75 -10.81 3.92
C VAL A 11 5.57 -10.28 2.74
N ILE A 12 5.08 -9.26 2.04
CA ILE A 12 5.75 -8.64 0.87
C ILE A 12 6.71 -7.56 1.38
N ASP A 13 7.85 -7.39 0.71
CA ASP A 13 8.79 -6.32 1.02
C ASP A 13 8.25 -4.95 0.60
N GLU A 14 8.26 -3.97 1.52
CA GLU A 14 7.75 -2.61 1.28
C GLU A 14 8.49 -1.88 0.15
N ASN A 15 9.74 -2.27 -0.16
CA ASN A 15 10.50 -1.72 -1.28
C ASN A 15 10.05 -2.27 -2.64
N MET A 16 9.32 -3.38 -2.67
CA MET A 16 8.81 -3.97 -3.91
C MET A 16 7.39 -3.50 -4.26
N VAL A 17 6.70 -2.86 -3.32
CA VAL A 17 5.34 -2.36 -3.49
C VAL A 17 5.38 -0.88 -3.87
N VAL A 18 4.92 -0.57 -5.07
CA VAL A 18 4.84 0.78 -5.63
C VAL A 18 3.41 1.30 -5.50
N VAL A 19 3.24 2.55 -5.08
CA VAL A 19 1.95 3.22 -5.01
C VAL A 19 1.57 3.76 -6.39
N GLU A 20 0.37 3.45 -6.87
CA GLU A 20 -0.14 3.88 -8.18
C GLU A 20 -1.22 4.96 -8.09
N PHE A 21 -1.22 5.77 -7.02
CA PHE A 21 -2.21 6.83 -6.83
C PHE A 21 -1.68 7.98 -5.96
N GLY A 22 -2.36 9.12 -6.05
CA GLY A 22 -2.08 10.30 -5.23
C GLY A 22 -0.77 10.99 -5.60
N GLN A 23 -0.24 11.81 -4.69
CA GLN A 23 0.97 12.60 -4.91
C GLN A 23 2.28 11.78 -4.86
N TYR A 24 2.20 10.52 -4.40
CA TYR A 24 3.34 9.60 -4.28
C TYR A 24 3.26 8.47 -5.32
N GLU A 25 2.55 8.69 -6.42
CA GLU A 25 2.52 7.75 -7.54
C GLU A 25 3.96 7.47 -8.04
N GLY A 26 4.31 6.19 -8.14
CA GLY A 26 5.64 5.73 -8.55
C GLY A 26 6.64 5.57 -7.39
N HIS A 27 6.30 6.01 -6.17
CA HIS A 27 7.12 5.75 -4.98
C HIS A 27 6.81 4.39 -4.36
N THR A 28 7.81 3.81 -3.71
CA THR A 28 7.63 2.57 -2.95
C THR A 28 7.02 2.86 -1.58
N VAL A 29 6.34 1.85 -1.01
CA VAL A 29 5.77 1.95 0.34
C VAL A 29 6.84 2.29 1.37
N SER A 30 8.05 1.72 1.24
CA SER A 30 9.18 2.04 2.12
C SER A 30 9.57 3.52 2.04
N GLN A 31 9.62 4.09 0.84
CA GLN A 31 9.93 5.51 0.67
C GLN A 31 8.85 6.42 1.27
N ILE A 32 7.57 6.07 1.10
CA ILE A 32 6.47 6.84 1.71
C ILE A 32 6.61 6.83 3.23
N LYS A 33 6.95 5.69 3.83
CA LYS A 33 7.17 5.60 5.28
C LYS A 33 8.28 6.52 5.78
N GLU A 34 9.32 6.74 4.98
CA GLU A 34 10.43 7.65 5.31
C GLU A 34 10.10 9.13 5.03
N ILE A 35 9.37 9.41 3.95
CA ILE A 35 9.05 10.78 3.50
C ILE A 35 7.85 11.35 4.26
N ASP A 36 6.81 10.54 4.44
CA ASP A 36 5.52 10.91 5.03
C ASP A 36 4.96 9.73 5.86
N PRO A 37 5.40 9.61 7.13
CA PRO A 37 4.93 8.55 8.03
C PRO A 37 3.44 8.67 8.37
N GLU A 38 2.84 9.87 8.31
CA GLU A 38 1.41 10.07 8.55
C GLU A 38 0.58 9.43 7.44
N LEU A 39 0.97 9.65 6.18
CA LEU A 39 0.33 8.99 5.05
C LEU A 39 0.50 7.48 5.12
N TYR A 40 1.69 6.97 5.46
CA TYR A 40 1.90 5.53 5.63
C TYR A 40 0.94 4.95 6.66
N GLN A 41 0.75 5.62 7.79
CA GLN A 41 -0.16 5.18 8.84
C GLN A 41 -1.63 5.24 8.38
N GLN A 42 -2.01 6.23 7.57
CA GLN A 42 -3.31 6.28 6.93
C GLN A 42 -3.51 5.10 5.97
N LEU A 43 -2.52 4.76 5.14
CA LEU A 43 -2.59 3.62 4.22
C LEU A 43 -2.76 2.28 4.96
N VAL A 44 -2.13 2.13 6.13
CA VAL A 44 -2.35 0.96 7.00
C VAL A 44 -3.82 0.87 7.44
N GLN A 45 -4.41 1.99 7.90
CA GLN A 45 -5.83 2.02 8.28
C GLN A 45 -6.76 1.72 7.10
N GLU A 46 -6.48 2.30 5.93
CA GLU A 46 -7.22 2.03 4.70
C GLU A 46 -7.11 0.56 4.28
N LYS A 47 -5.97 -0.09 4.57
CA LYS A 47 -5.79 -1.53 4.31
C LYS A 47 -6.64 -2.38 5.26
N GLU A 48 -6.77 -1.99 6.53
CA GLU A 48 -7.66 -2.64 7.50
C GLU A 48 -9.14 -2.49 7.09
N GLN A 49 -9.49 -1.41 6.40
CA GLN A 49 -10.82 -1.18 5.83
C GLN A 49 -11.01 -1.79 4.43
N ASP A 50 -10.02 -2.52 3.91
CA ASP A 50 -9.99 -3.07 2.53
C ASP A 50 -10.19 -2.03 1.41
N HIS A 51 -9.97 -0.74 1.71
CA HIS A 51 -9.98 0.36 0.76
C HIS A 51 -8.75 0.38 -0.15
N VAL A 52 -7.66 -0.28 0.23
CA VAL A 52 -6.47 -0.45 -0.61
C VAL A 52 -6.14 -1.93 -0.78
N ALA A 53 -5.59 -2.27 -1.94
CA ALA A 53 -5.21 -3.62 -2.29
C ALA A 53 -3.86 -3.66 -2.99
N ILE A 54 -3.13 -4.76 -2.80
CA ILE A 54 -1.84 -5.00 -3.45
C ILE A 54 -2.05 -6.04 -4.54
N ARG A 55 -1.66 -5.72 -5.76
CA ARG A 55 -1.68 -6.65 -6.90
C ARG A 55 -0.28 -6.89 -7.40
N ARG A 56 0.05 -8.16 -7.58
CA ARG A 56 1.27 -8.57 -8.27
C ARG A 56 1.06 -8.50 -9.78
N ASN A 57 1.99 -7.85 -10.46
CA ASN A 57 1.97 -7.70 -11.90
C ASN A 57 2.96 -8.69 -12.58
N ARG A 58 2.82 -8.89 -13.90
CA ARG A 58 3.60 -9.91 -14.65
C ARG A 58 5.10 -9.63 -14.67
N ASP A 59 5.47 -8.36 -14.55
CA ASP A 59 6.85 -7.87 -14.42
C ASP A 59 7.47 -8.12 -13.03
N LYS A 60 6.76 -8.86 -12.15
CA LYS A 60 7.14 -9.10 -10.74
C LYS A 60 7.11 -7.85 -9.86
N SER A 61 6.55 -6.73 -10.33
CA SER A 61 6.26 -5.58 -9.49
C SER A 61 5.00 -5.83 -8.65
N TYR A 62 4.95 -5.23 -7.47
CA TYR A 62 3.72 -5.16 -6.66
C TYR A 62 3.21 -3.72 -6.71
N ARG A 63 1.91 -3.57 -6.95
CA ARG A 63 1.27 -2.26 -7.10
C ARG A 63 0.17 -2.13 -6.06
N LEU A 64 0.26 -1.07 -5.25
CA LEU A 64 -0.78 -0.67 -4.31
C LEU A 64 -1.76 0.24 -5.05
N TYR A 65 -3.03 -0.13 -5.05
CA TYR A 65 -4.10 0.64 -5.68
C TYR A 65 -5.27 0.80 -4.70
N MET A 66 -5.99 1.91 -4.82
CA MET A 66 -7.27 2.08 -4.13
C MET A 66 -8.30 1.12 -4.73
N ASN A 67 -9.04 0.45 -3.88
CA ASN A 67 -10.10 -0.47 -4.24
C ASN A 67 -11.37 0.33 -4.62
N PRO A 68 -11.71 0.43 -5.92
CA PRO A 68 -12.84 1.24 -6.37
C PRO A 68 -14.21 0.63 -6.02
N LEU A 69 -14.22 -0.62 -5.53
CA LEU A 69 -15.45 -1.33 -5.17
C LEU A 69 -15.96 -0.94 -3.78
N LEU A 70 -15.07 -0.49 -2.88
CA LEU A 70 -15.42 -0.10 -1.52
C LEU A 70 -15.48 1.42 -1.33
N SER A 71 -14.80 2.21 -2.17
CA SER A 71 -14.90 3.67 -2.14
C SER A 71 -16.30 4.22 -2.49
N LYS A 72 -17.23 3.37 -2.93
CA LYS A 72 -18.62 3.73 -3.27
C LYS A 72 -19.65 3.46 -2.17
N LEU A 73 -19.27 2.90 -1.02
CA LEU A 73 -20.22 2.55 0.05
C LEU A 73 -20.44 3.65 1.10
N SER A 74 -19.81 4.82 0.94
CA SER A 74 -20.09 6.02 1.73
C SER A 74 -21.17 6.86 1.05
N HIS A 75 -22.45 6.55 1.27
CA HIS A 75 -23.60 7.45 1.02
C HIS A 75 -24.58 7.36 2.19
#